data_AF-A0A538LDR9-F1
#
_entry.id   AF-A0A538LDR9-F1
#
_cell.length_a   1.000
_cell.length_b   1.000
_cell.length_c   1.000
_cell.angle_alpha   90.00
_cell.angle_beta   90.00
_cell.angle_gamma   90.00
#
_symmetry.space_group_name_H-M   'P 1'
#
loop_
_entity.id
_entity.type
_entity.pdbx_description
1 polymer ?
#
loop_
_entity_poly.entity_id
_entity_poly.type
_entity_poly.pdbx_seq_one_letter_code
_entity_poly.pdbx_strand_id
1 'polypeptide(L)'
;MERLREIDAAIAMHARRIERAYRRLQEACGGDARLFARRWREQAERWRFGSINELIRQHNEWYPVETRLPMDPRTGDYIRRSGRSFRRPELGPEWVLERFPPPQ
;
A
#
# COMPACT_ATOMS: atom_id res chain seq x y z
N MET A 1 7.69 -13.52 -12.63
CA MET A 1 6.51 -12.62 -12.56
C MET A 1 6.98 -11.19 -12.47
N GLU A 2 6.85 -10.48 -13.58
CA GLU A 2 7.26 -9.09 -13.78
C GLU A 2 6.38 -8.13 -12.97
N ARG A 3 5.06 -8.35 -12.96
CA ARG A 3 4.08 -7.49 -12.28
C ARG A 3 4.25 -7.40 -10.76
N LEU A 4 4.67 -8.47 -10.07
CA LEU A 4 5.00 -8.40 -8.64
C LEU A 4 6.20 -7.48 -8.37
N ARG A 5 7.22 -7.55 -9.22
CA ARG A 5 8.40 -6.69 -9.11
C ARG A 5 8.05 -5.23 -9.39
N GLU A 6 7.14 -4.98 -10.34
CA GLU A 6 6.62 -3.63 -10.63
C GLU A 6 5.86 -3.05 -9.44
N ILE A 7 4.98 -3.83 -8.81
CA ILE A 7 4.26 -3.42 -7.59
C ILE A 7 5.27 -3.07 -6.49
N ASP A 8 6.24 -3.95 -6.21
CA ASP A 8 7.24 -3.74 -5.17
C ASP A 8 8.08 -2.48 -5.45
N ALA A 9 8.50 -2.28 -6.70
CA ALA A 9 9.24 -1.09 -7.12
C ALA A 9 8.41 0.19 -6.96
N ALA A 10 7.13 0.16 -7.35
CA ALA A 10 6.24 1.30 -7.24
C ALA A 10 5.95 1.67 -5.77
N ILE A 11 5.79 0.66 -4.90
CA ILE A 11 5.67 0.83 -3.45
C ILE A 11 6.94 1.46 -2.88
N ALA A 12 8.11 0.93 -3.23
CA ALA A 12 9.39 1.46 -2.75
C ALA A 12 9.60 2.92 -3.17
N MET A 13 9.23 3.28 -4.40
CA MET A 13 9.27 4.66 -4.87
C MET A 13 8.35 5.58 -4.05
N HIS A 14 7.10 5.15 -3.78
CA HIS A 14 6.16 5.94 -2.98
C HIS A 14 6.63 6.08 -1.54
N ALA A 15 7.13 5.00 -0.93
CA ALA A 15 7.69 5.03 0.42
C ALA A 15 8.79 6.09 0.55
N ARG A 16 9.73 6.15 -0.40
CA ARG A 16 10.80 7.18 -0.41
C ARG A 16 10.24 8.60 -0.58
N ARG A 17 9.18 8.79 -1.36
CA ARG A 17 8.54 10.12 -1.51
C ARG A 17 7.87 10.56 -0.22
N ILE A 18 7.16 9.65 0.44
CA ILE A 18 6.45 9.88 1.70
C ILE A 18 7.44 10.12 2.83
N GLU A 19 8.53 9.34 2.93
CA GLU A 19 9.60 9.53 3.91
C GLU A 19 10.20 10.94 3.84
N ARG A 20 10.46 11.44 2.63
CA ARG A 20 10.96 12.82 2.44
C ARG A 20 9.94 13.86 2.88
N ALA A 21 8.65 13.65 2.62
CA ALA A 21 7.60 14.55 3.08
C ALA A 21 7.46 14.53 4.60
N TYR A 22 7.55 13.35 5.21
CA TYR A 22 7.52 13.15 6.66
C TYR A 22 8.63 13.94 7.35
N ARG A 23 9.89 13.76 6.91
CA ARG A 23 11.05 14.47 7.48
C ARG A 23 10.95 15.97 7.33
N ARG A 24 10.55 16.47 6.14
CA ARG A 24 10.35 17.90 5.91
C ARG A 24 9.28 18.49 6.81
N LEU A 25 8.17 17.78 7.02
CA LEU A 25 7.12 18.24 7.91
C LEU A 25 7.58 18.24 9.37
N GLN A 26 8.38 17.26 9.76
CA GLN A 26 8.95 17.16 11.11
C GLN A 26 9.87 18.34 11.40
N GLU A 27 10.78 18.65 10.47
CA GLU A 27 11.66 19.82 10.53
C GLU A 27 10.85 21.13 10.59
N ALA A 28 9.83 21.28 9.74
CA ALA A 28 8.98 22.47 9.68
C ALA A 28 8.13 22.70 10.95
N CYS A 29 7.84 21.65 11.73
CA CYS A 29 7.10 21.78 12.99
C CYS A 29 8.01 22.09 14.19
N GLY A 30 9.34 22.10 14.02
CA GLY A 30 10.27 22.61 15.02
C GLY A 30 10.20 21.95 16.41
N GLY A 31 9.72 20.70 16.49
CA GLY A 31 9.56 19.97 17.75
C GLY A 31 8.15 19.98 18.35
N ASP A 32 7.18 20.69 17.75
CA ASP A 32 5.77 20.57 18.15
C ASP A 32 5.17 19.25 17.61
N ALA A 33 5.19 18.23 18.47
CA ALA A 33 4.68 16.90 18.15
C ALA A 33 3.17 16.89 17.85
N ARG A 34 2.37 17.73 18.51
CA ARG A 34 0.91 17.78 18.30
C ARG A 34 0.58 18.42 16.95
N LEU A 35 1.26 19.52 16.63
CA LEU A 35 1.13 20.18 15.34
C LEU A 35 1.58 19.26 14.19
N PHE A 36 2.70 18.57 14.38
CA PHE A 36 3.19 17.59 13.43
C PHE A 36 2.19 16.44 13.23
N ALA A 37 1.70 15.83 14.31
CA ALA A 37 0.75 14.72 14.25
C ALA A 37 -0.54 15.11 13.51
N ARG A 38 -1.10 16.30 13.79
CA ARG A 38 -2.29 16.81 13.09
C ARG A 38 -2.02 17.01 11.60
N ARG A 39 -0.97 17.75 11.25
CA ARG A 39 -0.62 18.04 9.86
C ARG A 39 -0.24 16.78 9.08
N TRP A 40 0.40 15.81 9.74
CA TRP A 40 0.76 14.56 9.08
C TRP A 40 -0.45 13.71 8.75
N ARG A 41 -1.44 13.61 9.65
CA ARG A 41 -2.71 12.91 9.37
C ARG A 41 -3.46 13.55 8.20
N GLU A 42 -3.56 14.88 8.18
CA GLU A 42 -4.16 15.62 7.05
C GLU A 42 -3.38 15.39 5.74
N GLN A 43 -2.06 15.30 5.81
CA GLN A 43 -1.22 15.04 4.64
C GLN A 43 -1.33 13.59 4.17
N ALA A 44 -1.47 12.63 5.09
CA ALA A 44 -1.66 11.21 4.82
C ALA A 44 -2.90 10.97 3.95
N GLU A 45 -4.03 11.61 4.28
CA GLU A 45 -5.29 11.52 3.54
C GLU A 45 -5.20 12.03 2.09
N ARG A 46 -4.23 12.91 1.80
CA ARG A 46 -4.04 13.48 0.47
C ARG A 46 -3.19 12.60 -0.44
N TRP A 47 -2.51 11.58 0.08
CA TRP A 47 -1.73 10.68 -0.77
C TRP A 47 -2.64 9.83 -1.64
N ARG A 48 -2.30 9.74 -2.92
CA ARG A 48 -3.04 8.97 -3.91
C ARG A 48 -2.16 7.81 -4.38
N PHE A 49 -2.71 6.61 -4.31
CA PHE A 49 -2.07 5.37 -4.73
C PHE A 49 -2.68 4.79 -6.02
N GLY A 50 -3.43 5.60 -6.78
CA GLY A 50 -4.23 5.12 -7.92
C GLY A 50 -3.45 4.24 -8.91
N SER A 51 -2.23 4.63 -9.27
CA SER A 51 -1.39 3.84 -10.18
C SER A 51 -0.91 2.51 -9.57
N ILE A 52 -0.56 2.48 -8.28
CA ILE A 52 -0.17 1.23 -7.60
C ILE A 52 -1.38 0.33 -7.38
N ASN A 53 -2.51 0.91 -6.96
CA ASN A 53 -3.75 0.16 -6.75
C ASN A 53 -4.25 -0.44 -8.06
N GLU A 54 -4.03 0.22 -9.19
CA GLU A 54 -4.31 -0.33 -10.50
C GLU A 54 -3.43 -1.56 -10.82
N LEU A 55 -2.12 -1.49 -10.55
CA LEU A 55 -1.23 -2.66 -10.68
C LEU A 55 -1.64 -3.80 -9.74
N ILE A 56 -2.05 -3.48 -8.51
CA ILE A 56 -2.56 -4.43 -7.53
C ILE A 56 -3.84 -5.10 -8.02
N ARG A 57 -4.79 -4.33 -8.57
CA ARG A 57 -6.03 -4.87 -9.15
C ARG A 57 -5.74 -5.82 -10.30
N GLN A 58 -4.91 -5.40 -11.26
CA GLN A 58 -4.50 -6.26 -12.37
C GLN A 58 -3.79 -7.52 -11.87
N HIS A 59 -2.93 -7.42 -10.86
CA HIS A 59 -2.32 -8.61 -10.27
C HIS A 59 -3.37 -9.55 -9.67
N ASN A 60 -4.31 -9.02 -8.89
CA ASN A 60 -5.35 -9.81 -8.25
C ASN A 60 -6.29 -10.48 -9.26
N GLU A 61 -6.52 -9.86 -10.43
CA GLU A 61 -7.33 -10.41 -11.51
C GLU A 61 -6.59 -11.52 -12.28
N TRP A 62 -5.35 -11.26 -12.69
CA TRP A 62 -4.63 -12.15 -13.62
C TRP A 62 -3.83 -13.26 -12.93
N TYR A 63 -3.37 -13.07 -11.68
CA TYR A 63 -2.54 -14.06 -10.98
C TYR A 63 -3.16 -15.47 -10.92
N PRO A 64 -4.46 -15.64 -10.62
CA PRO A 64 -5.06 -16.98 -10.57
C PRO A 64 -5.10 -17.68 -11.92
N VAL A 65 -5.34 -16.92 -12.99
CA VAL A 65 -5.34 -17.44 -14.36
C VAL A 65 -3.94 -17.84 -14.78
N GLU A 66 -2.95 -16.97 -14.57
CA GLU A 66 -1.54 -17.21 -14.92
C GLU A 66 -0.94 -18.40 -14.15
N THR A 67 -1.31 -18.56 -12.88
CA THR A 67 -0.80 -19.65 -12.03
C THR A 67 -1.66 -20.90 -12.04
N ARG A 68 -2.74 -20.92 -12.85
CA ARG A 68 -3.73 -22.01 -12.94
C ARG A 68 -4.22 -22.44 -11.56
N LEU A 69 -4.52 -21.45 -10.72
CA LEU A 69 -5.03 -21.69 -9.37
C LEU A 69 -6.33 -22.50 -9.46
N PRO A 70 -6.46 -23.59 -8.69
CA PRO A 70 -7.73 -24.30 -8.62
C PRO A 70 -8.83 -23.38 -8.13
N MET A 71 -10.03 -23.54 -8.68
CA MET A 71 -11.23 -22.89 -8.20
C MET A 71 -11.96 -23.84 -7.27
N ASP A 72 -12.46 -23.34 -6.14
CA ASP A 72 -13.38 -24.09 -5.29
C ASP A 72 -14.78 -24.07 -5.95
N PRO A 73 -15.29 -25.23 -6.41
CA PRO A 73 -16.57 -25.28 -7.12
C PRO A 73 -17.78 -24.93 -6.25
N ARG A 74 -17.63 -24.95 -4.91
CA ARG A 74 -18.72 -24.61 -3.97
C ARG A 74 -18.88 -23.11 -3.78
N THR A 75 -17.78 -22.38 -3.82
CA THR A 75 -17.75 -20.92 -3.56
C THR A 75 -17.58 -20.10 -4.83
N GLY A 76 -17.08 -20.72 -5.91
CA GLY A 76 -16.75 -20.03 -7.16
C GLY A 76 -15.50 -19.14 -7.06
N ASP A 77 -14.74 -19.20 -5.96
CA ASP A 77 -13.51 -18.43 -5.77
C ASP A 77 -12.26 -19.33 -5.91
N TYR A 78 -11.12 -18.70 -6.18
CA TYR A 78 -9.85 -19.40 -6.27
C TYR A 78 -9.35 -19.86 -4.90
N ILE A 79 -8.77 -21.07 -4.83
CA ILE A 79 -8.27 -21.62 -3.57
C ILE A 79 -7.11 -20.78 -3.02
N ARG A 80 -7.02 -20.70 -1.70
CA ARG A 80 -5.86 -20.07 -1.04
C ARG A 80 -4.63 -20.96 -1.21
N ARG A 81 -3.51 -20.37 -1.62
CA ARG A 81 -2.23 -21.09 -1.73
C ARG A 81 -1.55 -21.10 -0.35
N SER A 82 -1.27 -22.28 0.19
CA SER A 82 -0.63 -22.45 1.51
C SER A 82 -1.36 -21.70 2.65
N GLY A 83 -2.70 -21.66 2.59
CA GLY A 83 -3.54 -20.98 3.57
C GLY A 83 -3.57 -19.44 3.46
N ARG A 84 -2.76 -18.85 2.57
CA ARG A 84 -2.69 -17.40 2.35
C ARG A 84 -3.48 -16.98 1.12
N SER A 85 -4.19 -15.86 1.22
CA SER A 85 -4.76 -15.20 0.05
C SER A 85 -3.62 -14.74 -0.86
N PHE A 86 -3.76 -14.97 -2.16
CA PHE A 86 -2.86 -14.38 -3.15
C PHE A 86 -3.17 -12.90 -3.37
N ARG A 87 -4.39 -12.45 -3.03
CA ARG A 87 -4.83 -11.07 -3.24
C ARG A 87 -4.02 -10.12 -2.37
N ARG A 88 -3.53 -9.04 -2.99
CA ARG A 88 -2.88 -7.92 -2.30
C ARG A 88 -3.92 -6.85 -1.97
N PRO A 89 -3.91 -6.27 -0.75
CA PRO A 89 -4.78 -5.16 -0.42
C PRO A 89 -4.38 -3.91 -1.21
N GLU A 90 -5.36 -3.09 -1.58
CA GLU A 90 -5.10 -1.75 -2.09
C GLU A 90 -4.47 -0.87 -1.00
N LEU A 91 -3.71 0.14 -1.41
CA LEU A 91 -3.07 1.08 -0.49
C LEU A 91 -3.92 2.34 -0.33
N GLY A 92 -4.08 2.79 0.92
CA GLY A 92 -4.72 4.04 1.28
C GLY A 92 -3.97 4.84 2.35
N PRO A 93 -4.60 5.87 2.92
CA PRO A 93 -4.01 6.71 3.96
C PRO A 93 -3.54 5.91 5.19
N GLU A 94 -4.26 4.84 5.54
CA GLU A 94 -3.90 3.91 6.60
C GLU A 94 -2.51 3.32 6.40
N TRP A 95 -2.15 2.93 5.18
CA TRP A 95 -0.81 2.42 4.88
C TRP A 95 0.29 3.46 5.14
N VAL A 96 0.00 4.74 4.88
CA VAL A 96 0.93 5.85 5.19
C VAL A 96 1.13 5.98 6.68
N LEU A 97 0.04 5.95 7.46
CA LEU A 97 0.07 6.15 8.91
C LEU A 97 0.65 4.95 9.65
N GLU A 98 0.44 3.72 9.16
CA GLU A 98 1.08 2.52 9.71
C GLU A 98 2.59 2.55 9.48
N ARG A 99 3.02 2.96 8.28
CA ARG A 99 4.44 2.94 7.90
C ARG A 99 5.23 4.13 8.43
N PHE A 100 4.57 5.26 8.56
CA PHE A 100 5.14 6.51 9.07
C PHE A 100 4.21 7.07 10.15
N PRO A 101 4.24 6.50 11.36
CA PRO A 101 3.31 6.87 12.41
C PRO A 101 3.60 8.29 12.91
N PRO A 102 2.56 9.10 13.18
CA PRO A 102 2.76 10.36 13.89
C PRO A 102 3.28 10.09 15.33
N PRO A 103 4.07 11.01 15.90
CA PRO A 103 4.44 10.99 17.31
C PRO A 103 3.17 11.06 18.17
N GLN A 104 3.24 10.36 19.31
CA GLN A 104 2.18 10.31 20.32
C GLN A 104 2.24 11.53 21.23
#